data_AF-A0A0N4ZKD1-F1
#
_entry.id   AF-A0A0N4ZKD1-F1
#
_cell.length_a   1.000
_cell.length_b   1.000
_cell.length_c   1.000
_cell.angle_alpha   90.00
_cell.angle_beta   90.00
_cell.angle_gamma   90.00
#
_symmetry.space_group_name_H-M   'P 1'
#
loop_
_entity.id
_entity.type
_entity.pdbx_description
1 polymer ?
#
loop_
_entity_poly.entity_id
_entity_poly.type
_entity_poly.pdbx_seq_one_letter_code
_entity_poly.pdbx_strand_id
1 'polypeptide(L)'
;MHPLSNNSLKIYGLIRQRCAFSSAVKKVVIDTKLNPRHKNIAEGKINPIMYDWEKETSYLQERFGTYGLASNVNMSLLWPTVEEINDLQACNLYSPYKEALEAARLEQSQKEKEAIERLRMIEKNEKKYSSEEIENKQ
;
A
#
# COMPACT_ATOMS: atom_id res chain seq x y z
N MET A 1 78.89 -26.21 16.86
CA MET A 1 77.61 -26.94 16.98
C MET A 1 76.79 -26.26 18.06
N HIS A 2 75.68 -25.61 17.70
CA HIS A 2 74.47 -25.43 18.52
C HIS A 2 73.39 -24.80 17.61
N PRO A 3 72.38 -25.54 17.17
CA PRO A 3 71.22 -24.96 16.51
C PRO A 3 70.21 -24.46 17.55
N LEU A 4 69.65 -23.28 17.25
CA LEU A 4 68.61 -22.62 18.02
C LEU A 4 67.30 -23.43 18.01
N SER A 5 66.71 -23.55 19.18
CA SER A 5 65.49 -24.28 19.51
C SER A 5 64.24 -23.66 18.84
N ASN A 6 63.65 -24.40 17.90
CA ASN A 6 62.37 -24.11 17.24
C ASN A 6 61.17 -24.44 18.15
N ASN A 7 60.97 -23.69 19.23
CA ASN A 7 59.87 -23.93 20.18
C ASN A 7 58.76 -22.87 20.22
N SER A 8 58.67 -21.93 19.27
CA SER A 8 57.60 -20.90 19.29
C SER A 8 56.34 -21.24 18.46
N LEU A 9 56.34 -22.30 17.65
CA LEU A 9 55.24 -22.58 16.70
C LEU A 9 54.20 -23.62 17.16
N LYS A 10 54.34 -24.19 18.37
CA LYS A 10 53.38 -25.21 18.87
C LYS A 10 52.26 -24.69 19.76
N ILE A 11 52.24 -23.40 20.11
CA ILE A 11 51.26 -22.86 21.07
C ILE A 11 49.97 -22.36 20.37
N TYR A 12 50.04 -21.98 19.08
CA TYR A 12 48.86 -21.49 18.34
C TYR A 12 47.97 -22.60 17.72
N GLY A 13 48.33 -23.87 17.90
CA GLY A 13 47.58 -25.01 17.33
C GLY A 13 46.51 -25.62 18.24
N LEU A 14 46.45 -25.25 19.53
CA LEU A 14 45.71 -26.00 20.55
C LEU A 14 44.50 -25.28 21.17
N ILE A 15 44.12 -24.10 20.67
CA ILE A 15 42.98 -23.32 21.20
C ILE A 15 41.78 -23.30 20.23
N ARG A 16 41.82 -24.08 19.13
CA ARG A 16 40.72 -24.10 18.13
C ARG A 16 39.85 -25.36 18.14
N GLN A 17 39.94 -26.20 19.17
CA GLN A 17 39.26 -27.51 19.20
C GLN A 17 38.21 -27.68 20.31
N ARG A 18 37.83 -26.61 21.04
CA ARG A 18 36.90 -26.72 22.18
C ARG A 18 35.70 -25.76 22.18
N CYS A 19 35.32 -25.23 21.01
CA CYS A 19 34.05 -24.53 20.84
C CYS A 19 33.18 -25.12 19.72
N ALA A 20 33.34 -26.41 19.42
CA ALA A 20 32.34 -27.16 18.65
C ALA A 20 31.36 -27.83 19.62
N PHE A 21 30.70 -27.05 20.48
CA PHE A 21 29.37 -27.44 20.91
C PHE A 21 28.45 -27.11 19.74
N SER A 22 28.54 -27.91 18.67
CA SER A 22 27.42 -28.04 17.76
C SER A 22 26.34 -28.69 18.60
N SER A 23 25.52 -27.88 19.28
CA SER A 23 24.18 -28.33 19.62
C SER A 23 23.56 -28.64 18.27
N ALA A 24 23.65 -29.90 17.87
CA ALA A 24 22.73 -30.46 16.91
C ALA A 24 21.38 -30.35 17.61
N VAL A 25 20.76 -29.17 17.50
CA VAL A 25 19.38 -28.95 17.86
C VAL A 25 18.65 -29.89 16.92
N LYS A 26 18.36 -31.10 17.42
CA LYS A 26 17.53 -32.06 16.72
C LYS A 26 16.27 -31.30 16.39
N LYS A 27 16.05 -31.02 15.10
CA LYS A 27 14.84 -30.36 14.64
C LYS A 27 13.69 -31.22 15.15
N VAL A 28 12.97 -30.73 16.14
CA VAL A 28 11.81 -31.42 16.69
C VAL A 28 10.76 -31.38 15.59
N VAL A 29 10.66 -32.46 14.82
CA VAL A 29 9.59 -32.63 13.86
C VAL A 29 8.35 -32.97 14.67
N ILE A 30 7.59 -31.94 15.03
CA ILE A 30 6.30 -32.12 15.70
C ILE A 30 5.38 -32.77 14.67
N ASP A 31 5.08 -34.05 14.87
CA ASP A 31 4.20 -34.81 13.98
C ASP A 31 2.75 -34.37 14.21
N THR A 32 2.42 -33.24 13.59
CA THR A 32 1.08 -32.67 13.59
C THR A 32 0.30 -33.23 12.40
N LYS A 33 -1.02 -33.39 12.57
CA LYS A 33 -1.96 -33.65 11.47
C LYS A 33 -2.19 -32.42 10.56
N LEU A 34 -1.32 -31.41 10.65
CA LEU A 34 -1.40 -30.21 9.84
C LEU A 34 -1.08 -30.54 8.39
N ASN A 35 -1.82 -29.90 7.48
CA ASN A 35 -1.47 -29.89 6.05
C ASN A 35 -0.02 -29.35 5.88
N PRO A 36 0.79 -29.90 4.96
CA PRO A 36 2.12 -29.39 4.61
C PRO A 36 2.24 -27.86 4.55
N ARG A 37 1.22 -27.16 4.03
CA ARG A 37 1.21 -25.68 3.97
C ARG A 37 1.26 -25.04 5.37
N HIS A 38 0.46 -25.54 6.30
CA HIS A 38 0.43 -25.06 7.69
C HIS A 38 1.70 -25.45 8.45
N LYS A 39 2.27 -26.63 8.15
CA LYS A 39 3.58 -27.04 8.69
C LYS A 39 4.67 -26.05 8.27
N ASN A 40 4.71 -25.67 7.00
CA ASN A 40 5.68 -24.69 6.50
C ASN A 40 5.54 -23.34 7.20
N ILE A 41 4.31 -22.84 7.40
CA ILE A 41 4.06 -21.57 8.11
C ILE A 41 4.59 -21.66 9.55
N ALA A 42 4.28 -22.74 10.28
CA ALA A 42 4.76 -22.94 11.65
C ALA A 42 6.29 -23.06 11.75
N GLU A 43 6.93 -23.62 10.72
CA GLU A 43 8.39 -23.71 10.62
C GLU A 43 9.06 -22.43 10.05
N GLY A 44 8.28 -21.39 9.72
CA GLY A 44 8.79 -20.16 9.11
C GLY A 44 9.27 -20.31 7.67
N LYS A 45 8.87 -21.38 6.98
CA LYS A 45 9.19 -21.66 5.58
C LYS A 45 8.22 -20.97 4.63
N ILE A 46 8.74 -20.65 3.44
CA ILE A 46 7.97 -20.07 2.35
C ILE A 46 7.27 -21.19 1.59
N ASN A 47 5.96 -21.07 1.42
CA ASN A 47 5.17 -22.04 0.67
C ASN A 47 5.40 -21.91 -0.86
N PRO A 48 5.36 -23.01 -1.62
CA PRO A 48 5.33 -22.92 -3.08
C PRO A 48 4.01 -22.30 -3.57
N ILE A 49 4.01 -21.73 -4.77
CA ILE A 49 2.80 -21.26 -5.47
C ILE A 49 2.14 -22.48 -6.10
N MET A 50 0.90 -22.77 -5.72
CA MET A 50 0.14 -23.96 -6.14
C MET A 50 -1.15 -23.60 -6.86
N TYR A 51 -1.77 -22.46 -6.53
CA TYR A 51 -3.05 -22.04 -7.09
C TYR A 51 -2.89 -20.86 -8.04
N ASP A 52 -3.86 -20.64 -8.93
CA ASP A 52 -3.78 -19.56 -9.92
C ASP A 52 -3.90 -18.18 -9.29
N TRP A 53 -4.72 -18.02 -8.25
CA TRP A 53 -4.81 -16.76 -7.49
C TRP A 53 -3.48 -16.40 -6.80
N GLU A 54 -2.62 -17.38 -6.50
CA GLU A 54 -1.29 -17.13 -5.93
C GLU A 54 -0.28 -16.62 -6.98
N LYS A 55 -0.68 -16.59 -8.26
CA LYS A 55 0.10 -15.99 -9.34
C LYS A 55 -0.32 -14.54 -9.60
N GLU A 56 -1.42 -14.08 -9.01
CA GLU A 56 -1.88 -12.70 -9.15
C GLU A 56 -0.88 -11.73 -8.53
N THR A 57 -0.79 -10.53 -9.12
CA THR A 57 0.14 -9.47 -8.72
C THR A 57 -0.05 -9.06 -7.26
N SER A 58 -1.30 -8.99 -6.80
CA SER A 58 -1.68 -8.68 -5.42
C SER A 58 -1.06 -9.65 -4.41
N TYR A 59 -1.19 -10.96 -4.66
CA TYR A 59 -0.62 -11.98 -3.79
C TYR A 59 0.91 -11.99 -3.83
N LEU A 60 1.51 -11.76 -5.01
CA LEU A 60 2.96 -11.65 -5.15
C LEU A 60 3.52 -10.45 -4.38
N GLN A 61 2.81 -9.31 -4.38
CA GLN A 61 3.14 -8.13 -3.58
C GLN A 61 3.05 -8.43 -2.08
N GLU A 62 1.99 -9.08 -1.61
CA GLU A 62 1.85 -9.47 -0.20
C GLU A 62 2.97 -10.43 0.23
N ARG A 63 3.29 -11.40 -0.62
CA ARG A 63 4.36 -12.37 -0.37
C ARG A 63 5.73 -11.69 -0.31
N PHE A 64 6.00 -10.74 -1.20
CA PHE A 64 7.22 -9.93 -1.14
C PHE A 64 7.25 -9.04 0.11
N GLY A 65 6.12 -8.46 0.52
CA GLY A 65 6.03 -7.70 1.77
C GLY A 65 6.30 -8.56 3.02
N THR A 66 5.86 -9.82 3.01
CA THR A 66 6.02 -10.74 4.15
C THR A 66 7.43 -11.31 4.25
N TYR A 67 7.99 -11.78 3.14
CA TYR A 67 9.27 -12.52 3.14
C TYR A 67 10.44 -11.73 2.52
N GLY A 68 10.20 -10.54 1.98
CA GLY A 68 11.19 -9.72 1.30
C GLY A 68 11.84 -10.45 0.13
N LEU A 69 13.16 -10.29 -0.02
CA LEU A 69 13.96 -10.94 -1.06
C LEU A 69 13.98 -12.47 -0.96
N ALA A 70 13.71 -13.04 0.22
CA ALA A 70 13.65 -14.49 0.38
C ALA A 70 12.46 -15.11 -0.38
N SER A 71 11.44 -14.31 -0.73
CA SER A 71 10.28 -14.75 -1.52
C SER A 71 10.63 -15.17 -2.95
N ASN A 72 11.79 -14.75 -3.48
CA ASN A 72 12.21 -14.93 -4.86
C ASN A 72 11.17 -14.48 -5.91
N VAL A 73 10.32 -13.50 -5.55
CA VAL A 73 9.38 -12.87 -6.46
C VAL A 73 10.13 -11.92 -7.38
N ASN A 74 9.81 -11.94 -8.68
CA ASN A 74 10.38 -11.00 -9.62
C ASN A 74 9.86 -9.58 -9.33
N MET A 75 10.76 -8.66 -9.01
CA MET A 75 10.44 -7.28 -8.66
C MET A 75 9.77 -6.50 -9.80
N SER A 76 10.00 -6.87 -11.06
CA SER A 76 9.35 -6.20 -12.20
C SER A 76 7.84 -6.40 -12.25
N LEU A 77 7.34 -7.48 -11.65
CA LEU A 77 5.91 -7.81 -11.59
C LEU A 77 5.18 -7.12 -10.44
N LEU A 78 5.92 -6.49 -9.52
CA LEU A 78 5.35 -5.81 -8.35
C LEU A 78 4.84 -4.42 -8.69
N TRP A 79 5.36 -3.82 -9.76
CA TRP A 79 4.95 -2.51 -10.22
C TRP A 79 3.85 -2.64 -11.27
N PRO A 80 2.90 -1.69 -11.32
CA PRO A 80 1.89 -1.67 -12.36
C PRO A 80 2.57 -1.46 -13.73
N THR A 81 1.99 -2.10 -14.73
CA THR A 81 2.38 -1.93 -16.12
C THR A 81 1.99 -0.55 -16.65
N VAL A 82 2.61 -0.14 -17.75
CA VAL A 82 2.28 1.13 -18.41
C VAL A 82 0.81 1.18 -18.84
N GLU A 83 0.26 0.04 -19.28
CA GLU A 83 -1.14 -0.09 -19.66
C GLU A 83 -2.07 0.15 -18.47
N GLU A 84 -1.82 -0.52 -17.34
CA GLU A 84 -2.58 -0.32 -16.10
C GLU A 84 -2.48 1.13 -15.58
N ILE A 85 -1.30 1.77 -15.69
CA ILE A 85 -1.14 3.17 -15.31
C ILE A 85 -2.00 4.08 -16.19
N ASN A 86 -2.00 3.84 -17.51
CA ASN A 86 -2.80 4.63 -18.45
C ASN A 86 -4.30 4.45 -18.19
N ASP A 87 -4.75 3.24 -17.90
CA ASP A 87 -6.15 2.96 -17.56
C ASP A 87 -6.56 3.67 -16.26
N LEU A 88 -5.71 3.63 -15.23
CA LEU A 88 -5.94 4.35 -13.98
C LEU A 88 -6.02 5.87 -14.18
N GLN A 89 -5.17 6.42 -15.05
CA GLN A 89 -5.19 7.84 -15.40
C GLN A 89 -6.45 8.19 -16.22
N ALA A 90 -6.86 7.33 -17.15
CA ALA A 90 -8.05 7.54 -17.97
C ALA A 90 -9.35 7.57 -17.15
N CYS A 91 -9.41 6.85 -16.02
CA CYS A 91 -10.53 6.90 -15.11
C CYS A 91 -10.79 8.30 -14.51
N ASN A 92 -9.80 9.20 -14.52
CA ASN A 92 -9.93 10.61 -14.09
C ASN A 92 -10.66 10.79 -12.74
N LEU A 93 -10.45 9.88 -11.78
CA LEU A 93 -11.06 9.96 -10.44
C LEU A 93 -10.62 11.21 -9.67
N TYR A 94 -9.43 11.72 -9.97
CA TYR A 94 -8.82 12.82 -9.26
C TYR A 94 -8.53 13.97 -10.23
N SER A 95 -8.95 15.17 -9.84
CA SER A 95 -8.61 16.39 -10.56
C SER A 95 -7.45 17.11 -9.88
N PRO A 96 -6.58 17.79 -10.65
CA PRO A 96 -5.59 18.71 -10.11
C PRO A 96 -6.24 19.76 -9.20
N TYR A 97 -5.56 20.09 -8.10
CA TYR A 97 -6.07 21.04 -7.09
C TYR A 97 -6.51 22.38 -7.69
N LYS A 98 -5.74 22.91 -8.66
CA LYS A 98 -6.04 24.20 -9.29
C LYS A 98 -7.38 24.18 -10.02
N GLU A 99 -7.63 23.13 -10.80
CA GLU A 99 -8.86 22.96 -11.57
C GLU A 99 -10.06 22.79 -10.64
N ALA A 100 -9.92 21.99 -9.58
CA ALA A 100 -10.96 21.82 -8.57
C ALA A 100 -11.30 23.14 -7.85
N LEU A 101 -10.28 23.95 -7.53
CA LEU A 101 -10.47 25.25 -6.89
C LEU A 101 -11.18 26.26 -7.80
N GLU A 102 -10.80 26.30 -9.08
CA GLU A 102 -11.43 27.17 -10.08
C GLU A 102 -12.89 26.77 -10.32
N ALA A 103 -13.17 25.46 -10.43
CA ALA A 103 -14.52 24.94 -10.56
C ALA A 103 -15.39 25.34 -9.35
N ALA A 104 -14.88 25.18 -8.13
CA ALA A 104 -15.59 25.56 -6.91
C ALA A 104 -15.90 27.06 -6.84
N ARG A 105 -14.94 27.92 -7.23
CA ARG A 105 -15.15 29.38 -7.29
C ARG A 105 -16.20 29.77 -8.33
N LEU A 106 -16.17 29.12 -9.48
CA LEU A 106 -17.15 29.36 -10.54
C LEU A 106 -18.56 28.97 -10.08
N GLU A 107 -18.71 27.80 -9.47
CA GLU A 107 -19.98 27.33 -8.91
C GLU A 107 -20.50 28.29 -7.85
N GLN A 108 -19.64 28.75 -6.94
CA GLN A 108 -20.02 29.72 -5.91
C GLN A 108 -20.52 31.03 -6.54
N SER A 109 -19.80 31.57 -7.53
CA SER A 109 -20.20 32.80 -8.22
C SER A 109 -21.54 32.66 -8.95
N GLN A 110 -21.82 31.49 -9.55
CA GLN A 110 -23.09 31.21 -10.19
C GLN A 110 -24.24 31.18 -9.17
N LYS A 111 -24.05 30.47 -8.05
CA LYS A 111 -25.04 30.42 -6.96
C LYS A 111 -25.35 31.80 -6.38
N GLU A 112 -24.33 32.64 -6.22
CA GLU A 112 -24.51 34.03 -5.75
C GLU A 112 -25.34 34.85 -6.74
N LYS A 113 -25.05 34.74 -8.05
CA LYS A 113 -25.83 35.43 -9.10
C LYS A 113 -27.28 34.97 -9.14
N GLU A 114 -27.52 33.67 -9.05
CA GLU A 114 -28.86 33.09 -9.00
C GLU A 114 -29.65 33.55 -7.77
N ALA A 115 -29.00 33.62 -6.61
CA ALA A 115 -29.61 34.11 -5.39
C ALA A 115 -30.01 35.59 -5.51
N ILE A 116 -29.13 36.42 -6.06
CA ILE A 116 -29.41 37.85 -6.30
C ILE A 116 -30.59 38.02 -7.26
N GLU A 117 -30.62 37.26 -8.36
CA GLU A 117 -31.73 37.36 -9.31
C GLU A 117 -33.05 36.89 -8.71
N ARG A 118 -33.02 35.82 -7.90
CA ARG A 118 -34.19 35.36 -7.13
C ARG A 118 -34.72 36.45 -6.19
N LEU A 119 -33.82 37.13 -5.46
CA LEU A 119 -34.21 38.23 -4.57
C LEU A 119 -34.84 39.39 -5.34
N ARG A 120 -34.27 39.76 -6.49
CA ARG A 120 -34.86 40.81 -7.36
C ARG A 120 -36.25 40.45 -7.85
N MET A 121 -36.48 39.19 -8.21
CA MET A 121 -37.80 38.72 -8.65
C MET A 121 -38.82 38.75 -7.50
N ILE A 122 -38.42 38.37 -6.30
CA ILE A 122 -39.26 38.47 -5.10
C ILE A 122 -39.62 39.93 -4.82
N GLU A 123 -38.65 40.84 -4.82
CA GLU A 123 -38.91 42.26 -4.57
C GLU A 123 -39.87 42.89 -5.60
N LYS A 124 -39.73 42.51 -6.89
CA LYS A 124 -40.65 42.94 -7.95
C LYS A 124 -42.07 42.42 -7.69
N ASN A 125 -42.22 41.19 -7.23
CA ASN A 125 -43.51 40.60 -6.94
C ASN A 125 -44.15 41.21 -5.69
N GLU A 126 -43.38 41.43 -4.62
CA GLU A 126 -43.86 42.11 -3.40
C GLU A 126 -44.43 43.50 -3.70
N LYS A 127 -43.76 44.28 -4.55
CA LYS A 127 -44.25 45.60 -4.99
C LYS A 127 -45.58 45.51 -5.72
N LYS A 128 -45.76 44.52 -6.59
CA LYS A 128 -47.03 44.30 -7.32
C LYS A 128 -48.18 43.97 -6.37
N TYR A 129 -47.98 43.02 -5.46
CA TYR A 129 -49.00 42.65 -4.48
C TYR A 129 -49.36 43.82 -3.56
N SER A 130 -48.37 44.61 -3.13
CA SER A 130 -48.63 45.80 -2.30
C SER A 130 -49.45 46.87 -3.02
N SER A 131 -49.31 47.04 -4.35
CA SER A 131 -50.14 47.98 -5.11
C SER A 131 -51.54 47.46 -5.40
N GLU A 132 -51.69 46.16 -5.69
CA GLU A 132 -52.98 45.51 -5.96
C GLU A 132 -53.89 45.46 -4.71
N GLU A 133 -53.32 45.38 -3.51
CA GLU A 133 -54.08 45.49 -2.25
C GLU A 133 -54.64 46.89 -1.99
N ILE A 134 -54.01 47.94 -2.53
CA ILE A 134 -54.48 49.32 -2.38
C ILE A 134 -55.65 49.60 -3.32
N GLU A 135 -55.59 49.09 -4.56
CA GLU A 135 -56.68 49.22 -5.54
C GLU A 135 -57.93 48.43 -5.17
N ASN A 136 -57.80 47.24 -4.57
CA ASN A 136 -58.96 46.43 -4.15
C ASN A 136 -59.66 46.92 -2.86
N LYS A 137 -59.12 47.94 -2.18
CA LYS A 137 -59.70 48.53 -0.96
C LYS A 137 -60.36 49.90 -1.18
N GLN A 138 -60.35 50.41 -2.41
CA GLN A 138 -61.13 51.58 -2.85
C GLN A 138 -62.46 51.14 -3.46
#